data_AF-A0A453KGK6-F1
#
_entry.id   AF-A0A453KGK6-F1
#
_cell.length_a   1.000
_cell.length_b   1.000
_cell.length_c   1.000
_cell.angle_alpha   90.00
_cell.angle_beta   90.00
_cell.angle_gamma   90.00
#
_symmetry.space_group_name_H-M   'P 1'
#
loop_
_entity.id
_entity.type
_entity.pdbx_description
1 polymer ?
#
loop_
_entity_poly.entity_id
_entity_poly.type
_entity_poly.pdbx_seq_one_letter_code
_entity_poly.pdbx_strand_id
1 'polypeptide(L)'
;QLASESWSVAVDCACGGLLDAFIVSCHKDLQVLRECAGRVYYNNLRIIVYDFTRQRLIIPDGSLPTTEHPTVLSVIQSENHTVLNVLVDQGHAERQVLVRDYEVGKSVAFDHRMRNIKEVYTSDGFRMFSRGSVQTILPPNKRPRPERWCSSPAEKIAELKNEADDIQRTISEKNAQRRKLVNDRSNLEQKIANLKRKREPEERHLMNKKVQLEDAKRATAENNRHAAVDTTELEEDIKEEKNNIEQKELSLQKTNVKLSAALREVNDRRMAFKTFMDSVNEERLHFSSANDELDLVKRKIDAAQQEKTHYEGVMTTKVLPDIKTAEAEYADLQQRRQ
;
A
#
# COMPACT_ATOMS: atom_id res chain seq x y z
N GLN A 1 25.47 21.53 12.76
CA GLN A 1 25.42 21.21 11.32
C GLN A 1 25.47 19.69 11.16
N LEU A 2 24.96 19.15 10.05
CA LEU A 2 25.10 17.72 9.74
C LEU A 2 26.24 17.53 8.75
N ALA A 3 26.98 16.44 8.91
CA ALA A 3 28.03 16.04 7.96
C ALA A 3 27.45 15.59 6.60
N SER A 4 26.21 15.12 6.56
CA SER A 4 25.49 14.77 5.33
C SER A 4 23.99 15.01 5.48
N GLU A 5 23.38 15.66 4.50
CA GLU A 5 21.93 15.91 4.44
C GLU A 5 21.12 14.62 4.26
N SER A 6 21.75 13.55 3.75
CA SER A 6 21.11 12.23 3.58
C SER A 6 20.59 11.63 4.88
N TRP A 7 21.10 12.10 6.02
CA TRP A 7 20.73 11.63 7.36
C TRP A 7 19.82 12.60 8.10
N SER A 8 19.40 13.69 7.48
CA SER A 8 18.57 14.74 8.09
C SER A 8 17.33 14.18 8.76
N VAL A 9 16.55 13.36 8.04
CA VAL A 9 15.32 12.73 8.52
C VAL A 9 15.61 11.77 9.67
N ALA A 10 16.63 10.92 9.53
CA ALA A 10 17.00 9.94 10.54
C ALA A 10 17.45 10.61 11.85
N VAL A 11 18.27 11.67 11.75
CA VAL A 11 18.74 12.45 12.90
C VAL A 11 17.62 13.23 13.55
N ASP A 12 16.72 13.85 12.77
CA ASP A 12 15.55 14.55 13.32
C ASP A 12 14.62 13.59 14.08
N CYS A 13 14.40 12.39 13.54
CA CYS A 13 13.66 11.33 14.22
C CYS A 13 14.38 10.84 15.50
N ALA A 14 15.70 10.73 15.48
CA ALA A 14 16.49 10.21 16.60
C ALA A 14 16.61 11.20 17.77
N CYS A 15 16.83 12.48 17.48
CA CYS A 15 16.88 13.53 18.49
C CYS A 15 15.47 13.98 18.92
N GLY A 16 14.50 13.93 18.01
CA GLY A 16 13.10 14.27 18.27
C GLY A 16 12.95 15.62 18.95
N GLY A 17 12.18 15.65 20.05
CA GLY A 17 11.94 16.87 20.81
C GLY A 17 13.16 17.44 21.57
N LEU A 18 14.33 16.79 21.54
CA LEU A 18 15.56 17.38 22.12
C LEU A 18 16.05 18.56 21.28
N LEU A 19 15.79 18.56 19.97
CA LEU A 19 16.13 19.70 19.10
C LEU A 19 15.27 20.94 19.38
N ASP A 20 14.15 20.80 20.09
CA ASP A 20 13.31 21.91 20.57
C ASP A 20 13.65 22.33 22.00
N ALA A 21 14.64 21.69 22.63
CA ALA A 21 14.92 21.91 24.04
C ALA A 21 15.82 23.14 24.24
N PHE A 22 15.45 23.97 25.20
CA PHE A 22 16.32 25.03 25.70
C PHE A 22 17.25 24.46 26.76
N ILE A 23 18.54 24.75 26.66
CA ILE A 23 19.53 24.34 27.65
C ILE A 23 19.84 25.56 28.52
N VAL A 24 19.67 25.42 29.83
CA VAL A 24 19.89 26.50 30.81
C VAL A 24 20.90 26.07 31.87
N SER A 25 21.67 27.02 32.38
CA SER A 25 22.70 26.77 33.39
C SER A 25 22.14 26.45 34.77
N CYS A 26 21.04 27.10 35.16
CA CYS A 26 20.52 26.99 36.52
C CYS A 26 19.00 26.89 36.59
N HIS A 27 18.52 26.48 37.76
CA HIS A 27 17.08 26.35 38.02
C HIS A 27 16.35 27.71 38.02
N LYS A 28 17.05 28.81 38.35
CA LYS A 28 16.47 30.16 38.29
C LYS A 28 16.15 30.55 36.85
N ASP A 29 17.08 30.30 35.91
CA ASP A 29 16.87 30.56 34.48
C ASP A 29 15.71 29.73 33.92
N LEU A 30 15.56 28.48 34.38
CA LEU A 30 14.42 27.64 34.02
C LEU A 30 13.09 28.29 34.43
N GLN A 31 13.00 28.82 35.66
CA GLN A 31 11.78 29.46 36.15
C GLN A 31 11.47 30.73 35.35
N VAL A 32 12.48 31.56 35.08
CA VAL A 32 12.33 32.77 34.26
C VAL A 32 11.86 32.43 32.86
N LEU A 33 12.47 31.44 32.21
CA LEU A 33 12.09 31.04 30.85
C LEU A 33 10.67 30.48 30.80
N ARG A 34 10.24 29.73 31.82
CA ARG A 34 8.85 29.27 31.94
C ARG A 34 7.87 30.41 32.16
N GLU A 35 8.21 31.39 32.99
CA GLU A 35 7.37 32.56 33.22
C GLU A 35 7.20 33.39 31.94
N CYS A 36 8.31 33.64 31.24
CA CYS A 36 8.30 34.31 29.93
C CYS A 36 7.39 33.59 28.93
N ALA A 37 7.46 32.26 28.90
CA ALA A 37 6.64 31.45 28.01
C ALA A 37 5.15 31.47 28.36
N GLY A 38 4.83 31.48 29.65
CA GLY A 38 3.46 31.63 30.14
C GLY A 38 2.83 32.95 29.69
N ARG A 39 3.62 34.04 29.64
CA ARG A 39 3.17 35.36 29.16
C ARG A 39 2.80 35.37 27.67
N VAL A 40 3.39 34.49 26.87
CA VAL A 40 3.11 34.35 25.42
C VAL A 40 2.24 33.13 25.10
N TYR A 41 1.60 32.52 26.12
CA TYR A 41 0.76 31.33 25.98
C TYR A 41 1.48 30.10 25.37
N TYR A 42 2.81 30.03 25.51
CA TYR A 42 3.62 28.93 25.00
C TYR A 42 4.02 27.96 26.12
N ASN A 43 3.06 27.13 26.55
CA ASN A 43 3.20 26.34 27.78
C ASN A 43 4.05 25.06 27.63
N ASN A 44 4.35 24.61 26.40
CA ASN A 44 4.98 23.32 26.13
C ASN A 44 6.49 23.43 25.83
N LEU A 45 7.22 24.25 26.59
CA LEU A 45 8.68 24.33 26.48
C LEU A 45 9.36 23.14 27.12
N ARG A 46 10.25 22.50 26.36
CA ARG A 46 11.23 21.57 26.91
C ARG A 46 12.46 22.36 27.35
N ILE A 47 12.78 22.30 28.64
CA ILE A 47 13.93 22.99 29.22
C ILE A 47 14.78 21.96 29.94
N ILE A 48 16.07 21.93 29.63
CA ILE A 48 17.07 21.04 30.21
C ILE A 48 18.02 21.90 31.03
N VAL A 49 18.10 21.63 32.33
CA VAL A 49 19.11 22.26 33.18
C VAL A 49 20.41 21.47 33.01
N TYR A 50 21.46 22.12 32.54
CA TYR A 50 22.76 21.51 32.34
C TYR A 50 23.88 22.43 32.79
N ASP A 51 24.88 21.86 33.46
CA ASP A 51 26.03 22.60 33.93
C ASP A 51 27.00 22.88 32.77
N PHE A 52 27.14 24.16 32.40
CA PHE A 52 28.00 24.61 31.30
C PHE A 52 29.49 24.47 31.61
N THR A 53 29.87 24.29 32.87
CA THR A 53 31.28 24.11 33.27
C THR A 53 31.80 22.71 32.96
N ARG A 54 30.89 21.76 32.63
CA ARG A 54 31.26 20.40 32.24
C ARG A 54 32.01 20.41 30.92
N GLN A 55 33.21 19.84 30.95
CA GLN A 55 34.01 19.59 29.76
C GLN A 55 33.33 18.59 28.83
N ARG A 56 33.80 18.52 27.59
CA ARG A 56 33.31 17.56 26.59
C ARG A 56 33.45 16.13 27.11
N LEU A 57 32.36 15.36 27.03
CA LEU A 57 32.36 13.96 27.43
C LEU A 57 33.28 13.15 26.51
N ILE A 58 34.22 12.43 27.13
CA ILE A 58 35.04 11.42 26.46
C ILE A 58 34.36 10.09 26.69
N ILE A 59 33.81 9.50 25.64
CA ILE A 59 33.07 8.24 25.71
C ILE A 59 34.08 7.11 25.55
N PRO A 60 34.19 6.18 26.50
CA PRO A 60 35.10 5.04 26.37
C PRO A 60 34.72 4.17 25.18
N ASP A 61 35.71 3.65 24.45
CA ASP A 61 35.50 2.82 23.26
C ASP A 61 34.63 1.58 23.54
N GLY A 62 34.74 1.02 24.75
CA GLY A 62 33.92 -0.12 25.19
C GLY A 62 32.44 0.19 25.42
N SER A 63 32.05 1.48 25.47
CA SER A 63 30.66 1.94 25.61
C SER A 63 30.02 2.32 24.27
N LEU A 64 30.81 2.43 23.21
CA LEU A 64 30.32 2.69 21.86
C LEU A 64 29.79 1.40 21.21
N PRO A 65 28.85 1.51 20.28
CA PRO A 65 28.38 0.37 19.51
C PRO A 65 29.45 -0.07 18.51
N THR A 66 29.75 -1.37 18.48
CA THR A 66 30.69 -1.94 17.51
C THR A 66 29.98 -2.13 16.17
N THR A 67 29.87 -1.06 15.38
CA THR A 67 29.17 -1.05 14.10
C THR A 67 29.99 -0.39 13.00
N GLU A 68 29.88 -0.87 11.77
CA GLU A 68 30.41 -0.19 10.57
C GLU A 68 29.57 1.04 10.19
N HIS A 69 28.35 1.11 10.73
CA HIS A 69 27.40 2.19 10.45
C HIS A 69 27.65 3.42 11.33
N PRO A 70 27.39 4.63 10.80
CA PRO A 70 27.56 5.86 11.55
C PRO A 70 26.55 5.97 12.71
N THR A 71 26.95 6.63 13.79
CA THR A 71 26.07 6.97 14.90
C THR A 71 25.53 8.38 14.74
N VAL A 72 24.44 8.72 15.43
CA VAL A 72 23.89 10.08 15.42
C VAL A 72 24.95 11.09 15.88
N LEU A 73 25.74 10.74 16.90
CA LEU A 73 26.82 11.59 17.39
C LEU A 73 27.94 11.84 16.35
N SER A 74 28.26 10.87 15.47
CA SER A 74 29.31 11.06 14.46
C SER A 74 28.86 11.94 13.29
N VAL A 75 27.56 12.03 13.04
CA VAL A 75 26.97 12.84 11.96
C VAL A 75 26.71 14.28 12.40
N ILE A 76 26.42 14.51 13.68
CA ILE A 76 26.17 15.85 14.23
C ILE A 76 27.49 16.56 14.54
N GLN A 77 27.67 17.74 13.94
CA GLN A 77 28.77 18.64 14.23
C GLN A 77 28.25 19.88 14.98
N SER A 78 28.83 20.17 16.13
CA SER A 78 28.52 21.35 16.94
C SER A 78 29.80 21.90 17.56
N GLU A 79 29.97 23.21 17.50
CA GLU A 79 31.07 23.92 18.18
C GLU A 79 30.90 23.91 19.70
N ASN A 80 29.64 23.89 20.17
CA ASN A 80 29.33 23.90 21.59
C ASN A 80 29.31 22.49 22.17
N HIS A 81 30.23 22.22 23.10
CA HIS A 81 30.35 20.94 23.79
C HIS A 81 29.15 20.62 24.69
N THR A 82 28.47 21.63 25.24
CA THR A 82 27.30 21.45 26.10
C THR A 82 26.14 20.82 25.33
N VAL A 83 25.94 21.23 24.07
CA VAL A 83 24.93 20.65 23.19
C VAL A 83 25.24 19.18 22.91
N LEU A 84 26.49 18.86 22.57
CA LEU A 84 26.92 17.47 22.34
C LEU A 84 26.75 16.62 23.60
N ASN A 85 27.15 17.14 24.75
CA ASN A 85 27.01 16.45 26.03
C ASN A 85 25.53 16.17 26.36
N VAL A 86 24.63 17.14 26.13
CA VAL A 86 23.19 16.95 26.34
C VAL A 86 22.62 15.90 25.38
N LEU A 87 23.06 15.89 24.12
CA LEU A 87 22.66 14.86 23.13
C LEU A 87 23.11 13.46 23.55
N VAL A 88 24.28 13.33 24.19
CA VAL A 88 24.76 12.08 24.77
C VAL A 88 23.97 11.70 26.03
N ASP A 89 23.92 12.59 27.02
CA ASP A 89 23.32 12.31 28.33
C ASP A 89 21.80 12.07 28.26
N GLN A 90 21.07 12.86 27.46
CA GLN A 90 19.61 12.82 27.38
C GLN A 90 19.11 12.10 26.12
N GLY A 91 19.86 12.19 25.03
CA GLY A 91 19.49 11.61 23.73
C GLY A 91 20.08 10.23 23.49
N HIS A 92 21.19 9.88 24.15
CA HIS A 92 21.99 8.69 23.87
C HIS A 92 22.44 8.62 22.40
N ALA A 93 22.78 9.78 21.82
CA ALA A 93 23.17 9.92 20.42
C ALA A 93 24.38 9.03 20.03
N GLU A 94 25.20 8.64 20.99
CA GLU A 94 26.33 7.73 20.84
C GLU A 94 25.92 6.26 20.65
N ARG A 95 24.71 5.89 21.10
CA ARG A 95 24.16 4.52 21.01
C ARG A 95 23.05 4.39 19.97
N GLN A 96 22.75 5.47 19.25
CA GLN A 96 21.80 5.51 18.16
C GLN A 96 22.54 5.33 16.84
N VAL A 97 22.24 4.24 16.13
CA VAL A 97 22.92 3.88 14.87
C VAL A 97 22.04 4.26 13.68
N LEU A 98 22.66 4.79 12.61
CA LEU A 98 22.00 5.24 11.39
C LEU A 98 22.27 4.28 10.24
N VAL A 99 21.23 3.82 9.57
CA VAL A 99 21.30 2.83 8.49
C VAL A 99 20.52 3.31 7.27
N ARG A 100 20.98 3.00 6.06
CA ARG A 100 20.30 3.47 4.84
C ARG A 100 19.00 2.70 4.63
N ASP A 101 19.09 1.39 4.55
CA ASP A 101 18.00 0.51 4.13
C ASP A 101 17.28 -0.15 5.30
N TYR A 102 16.01 -0.49 5.07
CA TYR A 102 15.15 -1.16 6.04
C TYR A 102 15.68 -2.55 6.45
N GLU A 103 16.07 -3.38 5.49
CA GLU A 103 16.57 -4.75 5.77
C GLU A 103 17.88 -4.73 6.56
N VAL A 104 18.80 -3.81 6.20
CA VAL A 104 20.05 -3.63 6.94
C VAL A 104 19.74 -3.15 8.36
N GLY A 105 18.78 -2.22 8.53
CA GLY A 105 18.34 -1.75 9.84
C GLY A 105 17.80 -2.87 10.71
N LYS A 106 17.02 -3.78 10.12
CA LYS A 106 16.45 -4.95 10.79
C LYS A 106 17.56 -5.92 11.25
N SER A 107 18.50 -6.23 10.37
CA SER A 107 19.62 -7.12 10.73
C SER A 107 20.56 -6.52 11.77
N VAL A 108 20.79 -5.21 11.72
CA VAL A 108 21.60 -4.49 12.72
C VAL A 108 20.89 -4.42 14.08
N ALA A 109 19.58 -4.19 14.09
CA ALA A 109 18.79 -4.07 15.31
C ALA A 109 18.49 -5.41 16.01
N PHE A 110 18.33 -6.49 15.24
CA PHE A 110 17.79 -7.76 15.75
C PHE A 110 18.71 -8.97 15.58
N ASP A 111 19.35 -9.12 14.42
CA ASP A 111 20.09 -10.35 14.08
C ASP A 111 21.50 -10.34 14.69
N HIS A 112 22.24 -9.25 14.51
CA HIS A 112 23.65 -9.17 14.91
C HIS A 112 23.85 -8.92 16.41
N ARG A 113 22.77 -8.64 17.17
CA ARG A 113 22.76 -8.29 18.62
C ARG A 113 24.04 -7.57 19.07
N MET A 114 24.41 -6.51 18.36
CA MET A 114 25.65 -5.80 18.60
C MET A 114 25.59 -5.11 19.97
N ARG A 115 26.73 -5.09 20.67
CA ARG A 115 26.80 -4.54 22.02
C ARG A 115 26.52 -3.04 21.99
N ASN A 116 25.91 -2.54 23.06
CA ASN A 116 25.68 -1.13 23.34
C ASN A 116 24.74 -0.36 22.39
N ILE A 117 24.10 -0.98 21.40
CA ILE A 117 23.07 -0.30 20.59
C ILE A 117 21.82 -0.08 21.44
N LYS A 118 21.31 1.16 21.44
CA LYS A 118 20.02 1.48 22.07
C LYS A 118 18.89 1.38 21.04
N GLU A 119 19.09 2.01 19.88
CA GLU A 119 18.08 2.20 18.83
C GLU A 119 18.77 2.36 17.46
N VAL A 120 18.09 1.93 16.41
CA VAL A 120 18.55 2.03 15.02
C VAL A 120 17.52 2.84 14.24
N TYR A 121 18.01 3.80 13.44
CA TYR A 121 17.17 4.66 12.61
C TYR A 121 17.52 4.47 11.15
N THR A 122 16.51 4.29 10.29
CA THR A 122 16.71 4.27 8.84
C THR A 122 16.74 5.68 8.26
N SER A 123 17.31 5.83 7.06
CA SER A 123 17.26 7.10 6.31
C SER A 123 15.83 7.60 6.09
N ASP A 124 14.89 6.69 5.89
CA ASP A 124 13.44 6.98 5.76
C ASP A 124 12.74 7.32 7.10
N GLY A 125 13.45 7.24 8.23
CA GLY A 125 12.93 7.57 9.55
C GLY A 125 12.22 6.43 10.28
N PHE A 126 12.39 5.17 9.88
CA PHE A 126 11.96 4.03 10.71
C PHE A 126 12.83 3.94 11.95
N ARG A 127 12.22 3.60 13.09
CA ARG A 127 12.92 3.37 14.35
C ARG A 127 12.79 1.91 14.75
N MET A 128 13.93 1.24 14.89
CA MET A 128 14.02 -0.18 15.24
C MET A 128 14.79 -0.35 16.53
N PHE A 129 14.25 -1.12 17.47
CA PHE A 129 14.94 -1.39 18.73
C PHE A 129 14.45 -2.68 19.37
N SER A 130 15.32 -3.29 20.16
CA SER A 130 14.99 -4.41 21.02
C SER A 130 14.92 -3.98 22.48
N ARG A 131 13.94 -4.51 23.23
CA ARG A 131 13.83 -4.38 24.69
C ARG A 131 13.60 -5.78 25.26
N GLY A 132 14.66 -6.37 25.80
CA GLY A 132 14.62 -7.76 26.26
C GLY A 132 14.33 -8.72 25.10
N SER A 133 13.25 -9.49 25.19
CA SER A 133 12.79 -10.42 24.16
C SER A 133 11.92 -9.77 23.07
N VAL A 134 11.51 -8.51 23.24
CA VAL A 134 10.61 -7.83 22.30
C VAL A 134 11.40 -7.07 21.25
N GLN A 135 11.08 -7.34 19.99
CA GLN A 135 11.56 -6.60 18.83
C GLN A 135 10.47 -5.63 18.39
N THR A 136 10.81 -4.37 18.21
CA THR A 136 9.84 -3.33 17.81
C THR A 136 10.37 -2.53 16.64
N ILE A 137 9.54 -2.40 15.62
CA ILE A 137 9.74 -1.55 14.47
C ILE A 137 8.63 -0.51 14.48
N LEU A 138 9.01 0.75 14.65
CA LEU A 138 8.09 1.87 14.58
C LEU A 138 8.24 2.53 13.20
N PRO A 139 7.14 2.68 12.44
CA PRO A 139 7.18 3.40 11.17
C PRO A 139 7.51 4.88 11.40
N PRO A 140 8.01 5.57 10.35
CA PRO A 140 8.22 7.01 10.41
C PRO A 140 6.93 7.72 10.81
N ASN A 141 7.07 8.81 11.53
CA ASN A 141 5.93 9.53 12.08
C ASN A 141 5.04 10.02 10.93
N LYS A 142 3.72 9.72 10.98
CA LYS A 142 2.77 10.08 9.91
C LYS A 142 2.68 11.58 9.65
N ARG A 143 3.16 12.38 10.61
CA ARG A 143 3.37 13.83 10.47
C ARG A 143 4.87 14.06 10.63
N PRO A 144 5.67 13.87 9.56
CA PRO A 144 7.08 14.21 9.62
C PRO A 144 7.18 15.69 10.01
N ARG A 145 8.04 15.99 10.98
CA ARG A 145 8.34 17.39 11.27
C ARG A 145 9.10 17.94 10.05
N PRO A 146 8.95 19.24 9.72
CA PRO A 146 9.69 19.83 8.62
C PRO A 146 11.17 19.53 8.78
N GLU A 147 11.84 19.13 7.69
CA GLU A 147 13.28 18.87 7.66
C GLU A 147 14.01 20.10 8.21
N ARG A 148 14.43 20.04 9.48
CA ARG A 148 15.09 21.17 10.16
C ARG A 148 16.50 21.41 9.65
N TRP A 149 17.03 20.40 8.99
CA TRP A 149 18.40 20.33 8.51
C TRP A 149 18.41 20.48 6.99
N CYS A 150 17.87 21.59 6.49
CA CYS A 150 18.03 22.00 5.11
C CYS A 150 19.09 23.10 5.04
N SER A 151 20.04 23.02 4.10
CA SER A 151 21.01 24.09 3.86
C SER A 151 20.35 25.42 3.51
N SER A 152 19.19 25.40 2.82
CA SER A 152 18.39 26.59 2.49
C SER A 152 16.88 26.31 2.63
N PRO A 153 16.21 26.85 3.67
CA PRO A 153 14.76 26.71 3.82
C PRO A 153 13.96 27.33 2.68
N ALA A 154 14.47 28.41 2.08
CA ALA A 154 13.78 29.12 1.00
C ALA A 154 13.75 28.30 -0.30
N GLU A 155 14.86 27.65 -0.64
CA GLU A 155 14.94 26.75 -1.80
C GLU A 155 14.01 25.56 -1.62
N LYS A 156 14.01 24.94 -0.43
CA LYS A 156 13.13 23.81 -0.16
C LYS A 156 11.65 24.16 -0.24
N ILE A 157 11.26 25.35 0.22
CA ILE A 157 9.89 25.86 0.08
C ILE A 157 9.54 26.05 -1.41
N ALA A 158 10.46 26.54 -2.23
CA ALA A 158 10.23 26.71 -3.66
C ALA A 158 10.08 25.36 -4.38
N GLU A 159 10.93 24.38 -4.07
CA GLU A 159 10.82 23.01 -4.60
C GLU A 159 9.46 22.38 -4.29
N LEU A 160 9.05 22.39 -3.01
CA LEU A 160 7.79 21.81 -2.57
C LEU A 160 6.57 22.51 -3.18
N LYS A 161 6.65 23.82 -3.40
CA LYS A 161 5.60 24.56 -4.12
C LYS A 161 5.50 24.12 -5.57
N ASN A 162 6.63 23.99 -6.27
CA ASN A 162 6.65 23.54 -7.66
C ASN A 162 6.09 22.11 -7.79
N GLU A 163 6.44 21.21 -6.87
CA GLU A 163 5.91 19.84 -6.83
C GLU A 163 4.40 19.84 -6.60
N ALA A 164 3.90 20.66 -5.65
CA ALA A 164 2.47 20.80 -5.40
C ALA A 164 1.72 21.32 -6.63
N ASP A 165 2.28 22.30 -7.34
CA ASP A 165 1.70 22.85 -8.55
C ASP A 165 1.67 21.81 -9.69
N ASP A 166 2.71 20.99 -9.84
CA ASP A 166 2.74 19.92 -10.84
C ASP A 166 1.72 18.80 -10.56
N ILE A 167 1.61 18.40 -9.29
CA ILE A 167 0.57 17.46 -8.85
C ILE A 167 -0.81 18.02 -9.13
N GLN A 168 -1.04 19.30 -8.82
CA GLN A 168 -2.32 19.96 -9.07
C GLN A 168 -2.65 20.03 -10.56
N ARG A 169 -1.66 20.31 -11.41
CA ARG A 169 -1.80 20.26 -12.88
C ARG A 169 -2.20 18.87 -13.34
N THR A 170 -1.50 17.83 -12.88
CA THR A 170 -1.80 16.42 -13.20
C THR A 170 -3.22 16.03 -12.78
N ILE A 171 -3.65 16.43 -11.57
CA ILE A 171 -5.02 16.20 -11.08
C ILE A 171 -6.05 16.87 -12.01
N SER A 172 -5.79 18.12 -12.43
CA SER A 172 -6.69 18.86 -13.31
C SER A 172 -6.85 18.18 -14.68
N GLU A 173 -5.76 17.68 -15.25
CA GLU A 173 -5.74 16.96 -16.52
C GLU A 173 -6.48 15.62 -16.42
N LYS A 174 -6.20 14.83 -15.39
CA LYS A 174 -6.89 13.55 -15.14
C LYS A 174 -8.39 13.76 -14.90
N ASN A 175 -8.77 14.84 -14.21
CA ASN A 175 -10.17 15.21 -14.04
C ASN A 175 -10.85 15.61 -15.35
N ALA A 176 -10.14 16.32 -16.23
CA ALA A 176 -10.66 16.64 -17.57
C ALA A 176 -10.86 15.37 -18.41
N GLN A 177 -9.91 14.43 -18.38
CA GLN A 177 -10.04 13.13 -19.05
C GLN A 177 -11.21 12.33 -18.50
N ARG A 178 -11.37 12.27 -17.17
CA ARG A 178 -12.50 11.61 -16.51
C ARG A 178 -13.84 12.20 -16.97
N ARG A 179 -13.95 13.53 -17.07
CA ARG A 179 -15.18 14.20 -17.58
C ARG A 179 -15.51 13.80 -19.02
N LYS A 180 -14.51 13.73 -19.91
CA LYS A 180 -14.70 13.28 -21.29
C LYS A 180 -15.25 11.85 -21.33
N LEU A 181 -14.62 10.93 -20.61
CA LEU A 181 -15.06 9.52 -20.55
C LEU A 181 -16.47 9.36 -19.99
N VAL A 182 -16.84 10.16 -18.98
CA VAL A 182 -18.21 10.14 -18.42
C VAL A 182 -19.23 10.62 -19.45
N ASN A 183 -18.93 11.69 -20.21
CA ASN A 183 -19.79 12.17 -21.27
C ASN A 183 -19.92 11.15 -22.41
N ASP A 184 -18.82 10.53 -22.82
CA ASP A 184 -18.82 9.50 -23.85
C ASP A 184 -19.66 8.28 -23.44
N ARG A 185 -19.55 7.86 -22.18
CA ARG A 185 -20.39 6.80 -21.62
C ARG A 185 -21.87 7.18 -21.68
N SER A 186 -22.23 8.39 -21.26
CA SER A 186 -23.62 8.86 -21.31
C SER A 186 -24.17 8.91 -22.75
N ASN A 187 -23.35 9.36 -23.71
CA ASN A 187 -23.71 9.36 -25.12
C ASN A 187 -23.94 7.94 -25.67
N LEU A 188 -23.10 6.97 -25.28
CA LEU A 188 -23.27 5.56 -25.66
C LEU A 188 -24.54 4.96 -25.04
N GLU A 189 -24.81 5.23 -23.77
CA GLU A 189 -26.04 4.79 -23.10
C GLU A 189 -27.29 5.32 -23.82
N GLN A 190 -27.30 6.59 -24.22
CA GLN A 190 -28.39 7.17 -25.02
C GLN A 190 -28.53 6.50 -26.39
N LYS A 191 -27.42 6.23 -27.09
CA LYS A 191 -27.44 5.50 -28.37
C LYS A 191 -28.02 4.09 -28.21
N ILE A 192 -27.62 3.36 -27.17
CA ILE A 192 -28.15 2.03 -26.86
C ILE A 192 -29.66 2.11 -26.59
N ALA A 193 -30.11 3.07 -25.79
CA ALA A 193 -31.53 3.27 -25.51
C ALA A 193 -32.33 3.55 -26.78
N ASN A 194 -31.82 4.41 -27.67
CA ASN A 194 -32.45 4.71 -28.95
C ASN A 194 -32.50 3.51 -29.89
N LEU A 195 -31.44 2.70 -29.96
CA LEU A 195 -31.42 1.47 -30.75
C LEU A 195 -32.42 0.44 -30.21
N LYS A 196 -32.51 0.26 -28.89
CA LYS A 196 -33.52 -0.61 -28.26
C LYS A 196 -34.94 -0.19 -28.63
N ARG A 197 -35.24 1.11 -28.58
CA ARG A 197 -36.55 1.66 -28.99
C ARG A 197 -36.90 1.39 -30.45
N LYS A 198 -35.91 1.37 -31.36
CA LYS A 198 -36.12 1.05 -32.78
C LYS A 198 -36.26 -0.46 -33.03
N ARG A 199 -35.54 -1.28 -32.26
CA ARG A 199 -35.55 -2.73 -32.39
C ARG A 199 -36.92 -3.34 -32.02
N GLU A 200 -37.56 -2.87 -30.96
CA GLU A 200 -38.85 -3.40 -30.50
C GLU A 200 -39.98 -3.41 -31.55
N PRO A 201 -40.27 -2.32 -32.27
CA PRO A 201 -41.31 -2.32 -33.31
C PRO A 201 -40.93 -3.19 -34.51
N GLU A 202 -39.65 -3.24 -34.89
CA GLU A 202 -39.16 -4.10 -35.97
C GLU A 202 -39.28 -5.58 -35.61
N GLU A 203 -38.94 -5.97 -34.37
CA GLU A 203 -39.14 -7.32 -33.84
C GLU A 203 -40.63 -7.70 -33.84
N ARG A 204 -41.52 -6.79 -33.42
CA ARG A 204 -42.97 -7.01 -33.50
C ARG A 204 -43.46 -7.14 -34.94
N HIS A 205 -42.95 -6.32 -35.85
CA HIS A 205 -43.32 -6.37 -37.27
C HIS A 205 -42.90 -7.70 -37.92
N LEU A 206 -41.68 -8.15 -37.63
CA LEU A 206 -41.17 -9.44 -38.07
C LEU A 206 -42.00 -10.60 -37.51
N MET A 207 -42.38 -10.55 -36.23
CA MET A 207 -43.25 -11.56 -35.62
C MET A 207 -44.62 -11.62 -36.31
N ASN A 208 -45.24 -10.47 -36.57
CA ASN A 208 -46.51 -10.40 -37.30
C ASN A 208 -46.39 -10.95 -38.73
N LYS A 209 -45.32 -10.61 -39.45
CA LYS A 209 -45.06 -11.14 -40.79
C LYS A 209 -44.86 -12.65 -40.79
N LYS A 210 -44.21 -13.19 -39.76
CA LYS A 210 -44.02 -14.63 -39.60
C LYS A 210 -45.36 -15.36 -39.41
N VAL A 211 -46.28 -14.80 -38.63
CA VAL A 211 -47.65 -15.34 -38.47
C VAL A 211 -48.40 -15.29 -39.80
N GLN A 212 -48.39 -14.15 -40.49
CA GLN A 212 -49.04 -14.01 -41.81
C GLN A 212 -48.52 -15.01 -42.84
N LEU A 213 -47.22 -15.32 -42.81
CA LEU A 213 -46.60 -16.28 -43.72
C LEU A 213 -47.00 -17.73 -43.39
N GLU A 214 -47.13 -18.09 -42.12
CA GLU A 214 -47.65 -19.40 -41.71
C GLU A 214 -49.12 -19.57 -42.10
N ASP A 215 -49.93 -18.52 -41.97
CA ASP A 215 -51.35 -18.54 -42.40
C ASP A 215 -51.48 -18.66 -43.92
N ALA A 216 -50.67 -17.92 -44.68
CA ALA A 216 -50.64 -18.00 -46.14
C ALA A 216 -50.19 -19.39 -46.62
N LYS A 217 -49.22 -20.02 -45.95
CA LYS A 217 -48.80 -21.41 -46.25
C LYS A 217 -49.91 -22.43 -46.01
N ARG A 218 -50.76 -22.24 -45.00
CA ARG A 218 -51.95 -23.09 -44.80
C ARG A 218 -52.97 -22.89 -45.91
N ALA A 219 -53.23 -21.64 -46.29
CA ALA A 219 -54.17 -21.30 -47.36
C ALA A 219 -53.73 -21.82 -48.73
N THR A 220 -52.43 -21.79 -49.05
CA THR A 220 -51.90 -22.36 -50.30
C THR A 220 -51.88 -23.89 -50.30
N ALA A 221 -51.65 -24.53 -49.14
CA ALA A 221 -51.82 -25.98 -49.00
C ALA A 221 -53.29 -26.43 -49.21
N GLU A 222 -54.26 -25.57 -48.90
CA GLU A 222 -55.68 -25.79 -49.20
C GLU A 222 -56.03 -25.52 -50.67
N ASN A 223 -55.48 -24.46 -51.28
CA ASN A 223 -55.74 -24.10 -52.68
C ASN A 223 -55.05 -25.03 -53.70
N ASN A 224 -53.90 -25.62 -53.39
CA ASN A 224 -53.19 -26.55 -54.29
C ASN A 224 -53.92 -27.89 -54.52
N ARG A 225 -55.13 -28.07 -53.98
CA ARG A 225 -56.02 -29.18 -54.34
C ARG A 225 -56.77 -28.96 -55.67
N HIS A 226 -56.79 -27.74 -56.22
CA HIS A 226 -57.52 -27.46 -57.46
C HIS A 226 -56.76 -26.55 -58.42
N ALA A 227 -56.55 -27.10 -59.62
CA ALA A 227 -56.21 -26.47 -60.89
C ALA A 227 -54.71 -26.26 -61.21
N ALA A 228 -54.24 -27.03 -62.19
CA ALA A 228 -53.12 -26.71 -63.05
C ALA A 228 -53.68 -26.04 -64.32
N VAL A 229 -53.13 -24.90 -64.71
CA VAL A 229 -53.44 -24.20 -65.97
C VAL A 229 -52.14 -23.75 -66.63
N ASP A 230 -52.19 -23.81 -67.96
CA ASP A 230 -51.24 -23.52 -69.05
C ASP A 230 -50.09 -22.52 -68.76
N THR A 231 -48.86 -22.89 -69.14
CA THR A 231 -47.59 -22.37 -68.55
C THR A 231 -46.67 -21.63 -69.52
N THR A 232 -47.15 -21.16 -70.67
CA THR A 232 -46.27 -20.57 -71.71
C THR A 232 -45.71 -19.18 -71.37
N GLU A 233 -46.49 -18.26 -70.78
CA GLU A 233 -45.95 -17.02 -70.18
C GLU A 233 -45.11 -17.31 -68.93
N LEU A 234 -45.53 -18.33 -68.16
CA LEU A 234 -44.78 -18.80 -66.99
C LEU A 234 -43.38 -19.30 -67.36
N GLU A 235 -43.18 -19.88 -68.55
CA GLU A 235 -41.89 -20.42 -68.97
C GLU A 235 -40.84 -19.33 -69.24
N GLU A 236 -41.23 -18.15 -69.75
CA GLU A 236 -40.35 -16.99 -69.89
C GLU A 236 -40.06 -16.34 -68.54
N ASP A 237 -41.08 -16.14 -67.71
CA ASP A 237 -40.93 -15.65 -66.32
C ASP A 237 -40.06 -16.63 -65.48
N ILE A 238 -40.22 -17.95 -65.67
CA ILE A 238 -39.37 -18.97 -65.03
C ILE A 238 -37.92 -18.85 -65.51
N LYS A 239 -37.68 -18.45 -66.75
CA LYS A 239 -36.32 -18.33 -67.30
C LYS A 239 -35.63 -17.07 -66.77
N GLU A 240 -36.33 -15.94 -66.70
CA GLU A 240 -35.82 -14.72 -66.06
C GLU A 240 -35.61 -14.94 -64.55
N GLU A 241 -36.59 -15.56 -63.89
CA GLU A 241 -36.52 -15.80 -62.46
C GLU A 241 -35.46 -16.86 -62.11
N LYS A 242 -35.21 -17.86 -62.97
CA LYS A 242 -34.05 -18.77 -62.83
C LYS A 242 -32.72 -18.02 -62.89
N ASN A 243 -32.59 -17.06 -63.81
CA ASN A 243 -31.36 -16.27 -63.93
C ASN A 243 -31.16 -15.35 -62.70
N ASN A 244 -32.25 -14.78 -62.18
CA ASN A 244 -32.26 -14.05 -60.91
C ASN A 244 -31.93 -14.95 -59.71
N ILE A 245 -32.41 -16.20 -59.70
CA ILE A 245 -32.10 -17.20 -58.68
C ILE A 245 -30.61 -17.54 -58.73
N GLU A 246 -30.03 -17.80 -59.90
CA GLU A 246 -28.60 -18.09 -60.05
C GLU A 246 -27.71 -16.91 -59.58
N GLN A 247 -28.07 -15.67 -59.92
CA GLN A 247 -27.36 -14.49 -59.41
C GLN A 247 -27.49 -14.32 -57.88
N LYS A 248 -28.68 -14.57 -57.34
CA LYS A 248 -28.93 -14.53 -55.90
C LYS A 248 -28.20 -15.67 -55.19
N GLU A 249 -28.08 -16.85 -55.79
CA GLU A 249 -27.31 -18.00 -55.28
C GLU A 249 -25.81 -17.72 -55.26
N LEU A 250 -25.26 -17.09 -56.30
CA LEU A 250 -23.87 -16.63 -56.33
C LEU A 250 -23.59 -15.59 -55.23
N SER A 251 -24.54 -14.65 -55.05
CA SER A 251 -24.47 -13.66 -53.99
C SER A 251 -24.57 -14.30 -52.60
N LEU A 252 -25.46 -15.30 -52.45
CA LEU A 252 -25.62 -16.11 -51.25
C LEU A 252 -24.34 -16.88 -50.93
N GLN A 253 -23.74 -17.58 -51.91
CA GLN A 253 -22.46 -18.27 -51.74
C GLN A 253 -21.37 -17.30 -51.27
N LYS A 254 -21.26 -16.12 -51.90
CA LYS A 254 -20.30 -15.09 -51.49
C LYS A 254 -20.54 -14.60 -50.05
N THR A 255 -21.80 -14.42 -49.65
CA THR A 255 -22.13 -14.05 -48.26
C THR A 255 -21.88 -15.21 -47.28
N ASN A 256 -22.11 -16.46 -47.69
CA ASN A 256 -21.92 -17.64 -46.86
C ASN A 256 -20.43 -17.93 -46.61
N VAL A 257 -19.57 -17.65 -47.61
CA VAL A 257 -18.11 -17.66 -47.43
C VAL A 257 -17.67 -16.59 -46.43
N LYS A 258 -18.22 -15.36 -46.52
CA LYS A 258 -17.94 -14.30 -45.52
C LYS A 258 -18.46 -14.65 -44.12
N LEU A 259 -19.65 -15.26 -44.04
CA LEU A 259 -20.27 -15.69 -42.80
C LEU A 259 -19.46 -16.80 -42.13
N SER A 260 -19.01 -17.80 -42.89
CA SER A 260 -18.18 -18.89 -42.37
C SER A 260 -16.80 -18.39 -41.93
N ALA A 261 -16.20 -17.43 -42.63
CA ALA A 261 -14.97 -16.76 -42.20
C ALA A 261 -15.17 -15.99 -40.87
N ALA A 262 -16.24 -15.20 -40.77
CA ALA A 262 -16.58 -14.47 -39.54
C ALA A 262 -16.90 -15.41 -38.37
N LEU A 263 -17.60 -16.53 -38.63
CA LEU A 263 -17.87 -17.56 -37.62
C LEU A 263 -16.59 -18.23 -37.12
N ARG A 264 -15.62 -18.47 -38.01
CA ARG A 264 -14.30 -19.00 -37.62
C ARG A 264 -13.59 -17.99 -36.71
N GLU A 265 -13.57 -16.72 -37.08
CA GLU A 265 -12.94 -15.65 -36.30
C GLU A 265 -13.60 -15.46 -34.92
N VAL A 266 -14.92 -15.58 -34.84
CA VAL A 266 -15.67 -15.56 -33.57
C VAL A 266 -15.33 -16.78 -32.71
N ASN A 267 -15.25 -17.97 -33.32
CA ASN A 267 -14.85 -19.17 -32.60
C ASN A 267 -13.40 -19.09 -32.10
N ASP A 268 -12.48 -18.56 -32.89
CA ASP A 268 -11.09 -18.37 -32.49
C ASP A 268 -10.98 -17.39 -31.31
N ARG A 269 -11.71 -16.27 -31.36
CA ARG A 269 -11.80 -15.33 -30.22
C ARG A 269 -12.46 -15.94 -28.99
N ARG A 270 -13.50 -16.75 -29.17
CA ARG A 270 -14.17 -17.46 -28.07
C ARG A 270 -13.25 -18.48 -27.42
N MET A 271 -12.44 -19.19 -28.20
CA MET A 271 -11.42 -20.11 -27.70
C MET A 271 -10.34 -19.35 -26.92
N ALA A 272 -9.82 -18.25 -27.45
CA ALA A 272 -8.84 -17.42 -26.75
C ALA A 272 -9.38 -16.86 -25.43
N PHE A 273 -10.65 -16.40 -25.42
CA PHE A 273 -11.31 -15.94 -24.20
C PHE A 273 -11.48 -17.08 -23.18
N LYS A 274 -11.84 -18.28 -23.63
CA LYS A 274 -11.95 -19.45 -22.74
C LYS A 274 -10.60 -19.78 -22.11
N THR A 275 -9.52 -19.84 -22.91
CA THR A 275 -8.17 -20.08 -22.39
C THR A 275 -7.73 -19.03 -21.38
N PHE A 276 -8.05 -17.75 -21.62
CA PHE A 276 -7.79 -16.67 -20.66
C PHE A 276 -8.58 -16.84 -19.36
N MET A 277 -9.86 -17.21 -19.44
CA MET A 277 -10.68 -17.45 -18.25
C MET A 277 -10.19 -18.67 -17.45
N ASP A 278 -9.71 -19.71 -18.14
CA ASP A 278 -9.15 -20.89 -17.50
C ASP A 278 -7.84 -20.53 -16.76
N SER A 279 -6.96 -19.71 -17.34
CA SER A 279 -5.73 -19.26 -16.65
C SER A 279 -6.02 -18.39 -15.43
N VAL A 280 -7.01 -17.48 -15.52
CA VAL A 280 -7.43 -16.64 -14.38
C VAL A 280 -8.02 -17.49 -13.26
N ASN A 281 -8.76 -18.55 -13.60
CA ASN A 281 -9.30 -19.47 -12.61
C ASN A 281 -8.22 -20.32 -11.93
N GLU A 282 -7.21 -20.78 -12.68
CA GLU A 282 -6.03 -21.46 -12.10
C GLU A 282 -5.29 -20.55 -11.11
N GLU A 283 -5.04 -19.30 -11.50
CA GLU A 283 -4.40 -18.31 -10.63
C GLU A 283 -5.24 -18.04 -9.36
N ARG A 284 -6.57 -17.94 -9.51
CA ARG A 284 -7.50 -17.80 -8.38
C ARG A 284 -7.45 -19.00 -7.42
N LEU A 285 -7.30 -20.22 -7.94
CA LEU A 285 -7.14 -21.42 -7.11
C LEU A 285 -5.82 -21.40 -6.33
N HIS A 286 -4.72 -20.96 -6.96
CA HIS A 286 -3.44 -20.78 -6.27
C HIS A 286 -3.54 -19.74 -5.14
N PHE A 287 -4.22 -18.62 -5.36
CA PHE A 287 -4.47 -17.62 -4.32
C PHE A 287 -5.32 -18.17 -3.16
N SER A 288 -6.35 -18.97 -3.45
CA SER A 288 -7.18 -19.61 -2.41
C SER A 288 -6.33 -20.54 -1.54
N SER A 289 -5.52 -21.41 -2.16
CA SER A 289 -4.64 -22.32 -1.44
C SER A 289 -3.63 -21.59 -0.56
N ALA A 290 -3.01 -20.52 -1.08
CA ALA A 290 -2.07 -19.71 -0.31
C ALA A 290 -2.74 -19.00 0.87
N ASN A 291 -4.00 -18.58 0.71
CA ASN A 291 -4.77 -17.96 1.79
C ASN A 291 -5.17 -18.98 2.88
N ASP A 292 -5.51 -20.21 2.50
CA ASP A 292 -5.79 -21.29 3.44
C ASP A 292 -4.53 -21.67 4.25
N GLU A 293 -3.36 -21.70 3.61
CA GLU A 293 -2.07 -21.89 4.30
C GLU A 293 -1.75 -20.74 5.26
N LEU A 294 -1.99 -19.49 4.84
CA LEU A 294 -1.82 -18.30 5.67
C LEU A 294 -2.70 -18.39 6.93
N ASP A 295 -3.95 -18.78 6.78
CA ASP A 295 -4.89 -18.92 7.90
C ASP A 295 -4.52 -20.08 8.83
N LEU A 296 -3.97 -21.19 8.29
CA LEU A 296 -3.42 -22.26 9.10
C LEU A 296 -2.22 -21.79 9.94
N VAL A 297 -1.32 -21.00 9.34
CA VAL A 297 -0.17 -20.42 10.05
C VAL A 297 -0.61 -19.46 11.14
N LYS A 298 -1.60 -18.60 10.88
CA LYS A 298 -2.18 -17.70 11.91
C LYS A 298 -2.72 -18.48 13.09
N ARG A 299 -3.51 -19.54 12.86
CA ARG A 299 -4.05 -20.38 13.95
C ARG A 299 -2.94 -21.03 14.79
N LYS A 300 -1.85 -21.48 14.15
CA LYS A 300 -0.69 -22.03 14.87
C LYS A 300 0.02 -20.97 15.71
N ILE A 301 0.16 -19.75 15.20
CA ILE A 301 0.73 -18.63 15.94
C ILE A 301 -0.15 -18.30 17.15
N ASP A 302 -1.47 -18.22 16.97
CA ASP A 302 -2.41 -17.93 18.06
C ASP A 302 -2.37 -19.02 19.15
N ALA A 303 -2.31 -20.29 18.76
CA ALA A 303 -2.17 -21.41 19.70
C ALA A 303 -0.84 -21.33 20.47
N ALA A 304 0.29 -21.09 19.79
CA ALA A 304 1.59 -20.94 20.43
C ALA A 304 1.63 -19.72 21.37
N GLN A 305 0.93 -18.65 21.03
CA GLN A 305 0.81 -17.47 21.88
C GLN A 305 -0.04 -17.76 23.13
N GLN A 306 -1.10 -18.55 23.01
CA GLN A 306 -1.89 -19.01 24.15
C GLN A 306 -1.08 -19.92 25.08
N GLU A 307 -0.30 -20.86 24.54
CA GLU A 307 0.59 -21.70 25.35
C GLU A 307 1.67 -20.87 26.06
N LYS A 308 2.28 -19.92 25.35
CA LYS A 308 3.26 -19.00 25.94
C LYS A 308 2.67 -18.23 27.11
N THR A 309 1.50 -17.62 26.93
CA THR A 309 0.83 -16.87 28.01
C THR A 309 0.44 -17.76 29.19
N HIS A 310 0.05 -19.02 28.93
CA HIS A 310 -0.18 -20.01 29.98
C HIS A 310 1.08 -20.28 30.81
N TYR A 311 2.21 -20.59 30.16
CA TYR A 311 3.47 -20.86 30.86
C TYR A 311 4.06 -19.63 31.56
N GLU A 312 3.94 -18.44 30.97
CA GLU A 312 4.30 -17.17 31.63
C GLU A 312 3.44 -16.94 32.88
N GLY A 313 2.14 -17.26 32.82
CA GLY A 313 1.24 -17.24 33.97
C GLY A 313 1.66 -18.22 35.07
N VAL A 314 2.03 -19.46 34.71
CA VAL A 314 2.52 -20.46 35.67
C VAL A 314 3.83 -20.02 36.32
N MET A 315 4.76 -19.48 35.54
CA MET A 315 6.04 -18.96 36.05
C MET A 315 5.84 -17.83 37.06
N THR A 316 4.93 -16.89 36.77
CA THR A 316 4.65 -15.75 37.63
C THR A 316 3.87 -16.11 38.90
N THR A 317 2.94 -17.07 38.80
CA THR A 317 2.00 -17.37 39.91
C THR A 317 2.54 -18.44 40.86
N LYS A 318 3.33 -19.40 40.37
CA LYS A 318 3.82 -20.54 41.18
C LYS A 318 5.34 -20.51 41.35
N VAL A 319 6.07 -20.53 40.24
CA VAL A 319 7.51 -20.83 40.26
C VAL A 319 8.33 -19.69 40.87
N LEU A 320 8.09 -18.45 40.45
CA LEU A 320 8.84 -17.29 40.96
C LEU A 320 8.59 -17.00 42.45
N PRO A 321 7.35 -17.10 42.98
CA PRO A 321 7.10 -17.01 44.42
C PRO A 321 7.83 -18.10 45.21
N ASP A 322 7.74 -19.36 44.79
CA ASP A 322 8.36 -20.49 45.49
C ASP A 322 9.89 -20.35 45.56
N ILE A 323 10.52 -19.90 44.46
CA ILE A 323 11.96 -19.60 44.43
C ILE A 323 12.31 -18.48 45.41
N LYS A 324 11.53 -17.38 45.42
CA LYS A 324 11.79 -16.26 46.33
C LYS A 324 11.66 -16.64 47.80
N THR A 325 10.67 -17.48 48.14
CA THR A 325 10.54 -18.01 49.51
C THR A 325 11.72 -18.89 49.87
N ALA A 326 12.18 -19.77 48.98
CA ALA A 326 13.34 -20.61 49.22
C ALA A 326 14.65 -19.80 49.33
N GLU A 327 14.82 -18.75 48.53
CA GLU A 327 15.95 -17.82 48.62
C GLU A 327 15.96 -17.05 49.94
N ALA A 328 14.80 -16.60 50.42
CA ALA A 328 14.66 -15.94 51.71
C ALA A 328 15.00 -16.90 52.88
N GLU A 329 14.50 -18.14 52.84
CA GLU A 329 14.85 -19.17 53.83
C GLU A 329 16.35 -19.48 53.83
N TYR A 330 16.98 -19.55 52.65
CA TYR A 330 18.43 -19.75 52.53
C TYR A 330 19.22 -18.57 53.11
N ALA A 331 18.80 -17.33 52.87
CA ALA A 331 19.43 -16.14 53.43
C ALA A 331 19.33 -16.10 54.96
N ASP A 332 18.17 -16.46 55.52
CA ASP A 332 17.97 -16.59 56.97
C ASP A 332 18.88 -17.67 57.58
N LEU A 333 19.01 -18.82 56.91
CA LEU A 333 19.91 -19.89 57.34
C LEU A 333 21.39 -19.49 57.26
N GLN A 334 21.78 -18.66 56.28
CA GLN A 334 23.13 -18.10 56.21
C GLN A 334 23.41 -17.12 57.36
N GLN A 335 22.45 -16.25 57.71
CA GLN A 335 22.62 -15.31 58.82
C GLN A 335 22.74 -16.02 60.17
N ARG A 336 22.04 -17.15 60.38
CA ARG A 336 22.16 -17.95 61.61
C ARG A 336 23.44 -18.78 61.72
N ARG A 337 24.24 -18.82 60.65
CA ARG A 337 25.52 -19.56 60.60
C ARG A 337 26.74 -18.69 60.91
N GLN A 338 26.56 -17.37 60.94
CA GLN A 338 27.51 -16.40 61.51
C GLN A 338 27.19 -16.20 62.98
#